data_AF-M1DBS6-F1
#
_entry.id   AF-M1DBS6-F1
#
_cell.length_a   1.000
_cell.length_b   1.000
_cell.length_c   1.000
_cell.angle_alpha   90.00
_cell.angle_beta   90.00
_cell.angle_gamma   90.00
#
_symmetry.space_group_name_H-M   'P 1'
#
loop_
_entity.id
_entity.type
_entity.pdbx_description
1 polymer ?
#
loop_
_entity_poly.entity_id
_entity_poly.type
_entity_poly.pdbx_seq_one_letter_code
_entity_poly.pdbx_strand_id
1 'polypeptide(L)'
;MELVNTESSPAQAPLPTPAPRPSGISITTSTPADTAGSSATARSPRATVIAAISRSLLTQASLLWMGQLALSADRQAASLEVSVPSMIQNALADAVTPLNTIIDALAARIAVCEHNQGATEEVTTFKTFIAKLQKDIDHQKSTDVSMVFGTVEIPNLPEMPWATTRHGDRAEQTTNP
;
A
#
# COMPACT_ATOMS: atom_id res chain seq x y z
N MET A 1 26.88 -60.61 22.66
CA MET A 1 27.47 -59.47 21.94
C MET A 1 26.62 -58.27 22.26
N GLU A 2 27.17 -57.35 23.04
CA GLU A 2 26.50 -56.21 23.66
C GLU A 2 26.67 -54.99 22.73
N LEU A 3 25.58 -54.36 22.31
CA LEU A 3 25.58 -53.22 21.40
C LEU A 3 25.37 -51.94 22.23
N VAL A 4 26.46 -51.22 22.47
CA VAL A 4 26.48 -49.91 23.12
C VAL A 4 25.93 -48.86 22.15
N ASN A 5 24.87 -48.16 22.56
CA ASN A 5 24.34 -47.00 21.85
C ASN A 5 24.86 -45.72 22.52
N THR A 6 25.62 -44.93 21.77
CA THR A 6 26.12 -43.62 22.20
C THR A 6 25.22 -42.53 21.62
N GLU A 7 24.26 -42.07 22.42
CA GLU A 7 23.51 -40.84 22.12
C GLU A 7 24.45 -39.63 22.30
N SER A 8 24.62 -38.84 21.24
CA SER A 8 25.31 -37.55 21.28
C SER A 8 24.29 -36.43 21.10
N SER A 9 24.27 -35.52 22.06
CA SER A 9 23.36 -34.38 22.12
C SER A 9 23.87 -33.22 21.24
N PRO A 10 23.00 -32.54 20.46
CA PRO A 10 23.43 -31.45 19.60
C PRO A 10 23.73 -30.17 20.39
N ALA A 11 24.87 -29.55 20.06
CA ALA A 11 25.33 -28.31 20.66
C ALA A 11 24.38 -27.13 20.37
N GLN A 12 23.98 -26.46 21.45
CA GLN A 12 23.07 -25.32 21.45
C GLN A 12 23.78 -24.08 20.90
N ALA A 13 23.28 -23.53 19.78
CA ALA A 13 23.83 -22.30 19.18
C ALA A 13 23.34 -21.04 19.93
N PRO A 14 24.19 -20.01 20.07
CA PRO A 14 23.83 -18.78 20.79
C PRO A 14 22.87 -17.88 19.99
N LEU A 15 21.92 -17.27 20.72
CA LEU A 15 20.90 -16.34 20.19
C LEU A 15 21.51 -15.00 19.70
N PRO A 16 20.87 -14.34 18.71
CA PRO A 16 21.32 -13.07 18.19
C PRO A 16 21.11 -11.92 19.18
N THR A 17 22.10 -11.04 19.26
CA THR A 17 22.13 -9.83 20.10
C THR A 17 21.13 -8.79 19.60
N PRO A 18 20.28 -8.21 20.48
CA PRO A 18 19.35 -7.14 20.10
C PRO A 18 20.09 -5.88 19.66
N ALA A 19 19.69 -5.31 18.52
CA ALA A 19 20.26 -4.07 18.00
C ALA A 19 19.82 -2.84 18.82
N PRO A 20 20.68 -1.82 19.00
CA PRO A 20 20.36 -0.62 19.78
C PRO A 20 19.23 0.19 19.14
N ARG A 21 18.16 0.43 19.91
CA ARG A 21 17.04 1.29 19.53
C ARG A 21 17.50 2.76 19.53
N PRO A 22 17.14 3.59 18.52
CA PRO A 22 17.50 5.00 18.52
C PRO A 22 16.77 5.73 19.64
N SER A 23 17.55 6.42 20.49
CA SER A 23 17.04 7.31 21.54
C SER A 23 16.30 8.49 20.91
N GLY A 24 15.03 8.64 21.31
CA GLY A 24 14.17 9.75 20.91
C GLY A 24 14.71 11.07 21.46
N ILE A 25 14.91 11.99 20.53
CA ILE A 25 15.15 13.43 20.69
C ILE A 25 14.08 14.09 21.57
N SER A 26 14.52 14.66 22.70
CA SER A 26 13.70 15.55 23.53
C SER A 26 13.53 16.90 22.85
N ILE A 27 12.30 17.31 22.58
CA ILE A 27 11.98 18.66 22.09
C ILE A 27 11.81 19.56 23.32
N THR A 28 12.79 20.44 23.54
CA THR A 28 12.73 21.51 24.54
C THR A 28 11.87 22.66 24.01
N THR A 29 10.66 22.81 24.56
CA THR A 29 9.80 23.97 24.32
C THR A 29 10.38 25.19 25.04
N SER A 30 11.00 26.12 24.32
CA SER A 30 11.43 27.40 24.87
C SER A 30 10.23 28.36 24.96
N THR A 31 9.81 28.68 26.18
CA THR A 31 8.84 29.73 26.48
C THR A 31 9.46 31.11 26.20
N PRO A 32 8.92 31.94 25.29
CA PRO A 32 9.32 33.33 25.20
C PRO A 32 8.62 34.11 26.32
N ALA A 33 9.43 34.61 27.27
CA ALA A 33 9.00 35.59 28.23
C ALA A 33 9.12 36.98 27.59
N ASP A 34 7.98 37.55 27.19
CA ASP A 34 7.91 38.97 26.86
C ASP A 34 7.14 39.74 27.92
N THR A 35 7.94 40.53 28.63
CA THR A 35 7.55 41.61 29.52
C THR A 35 6.90 42.72 28.69
N ALA A 36 5.68 43.14 29.05
CA ALA A 36 5.11 44.38 28.52
C ALA A 36 4.53 45.19 29.68
N GLY A 37 5.21 46.30 29.98
CA GLY A 37 4.87 47.23 31.04
C GLY A 37 3.77 48.20 30.68
N SER A 38 3.12 48.65 31.75
CA SER A 38 2.46 49.93 31.99
C SER A 38 1.34 50.41 31.05
N SER A 39 0.16 50.50 31.67
CA SER A 39 -1.07 51.12 31.19
C SER A 39 -0.92 52.64 31.05
N ALA A 40 -1.21 53.17 29.87
CA ALA A 40 -1.51 54.58 29.66
C ALA A 40 -2.80 54.70 28.83
N THR A 41 -3.83 55.23 29.48
CA THR A 41 -5.16 55.49 28.95
C THR A 41 -5.08 56.50 27.79
N ALA A 42 -5.10 56.02 26.55
CA ALA A 42 -5.28 56.88 25.37
C ALA A 42 -6.47 56.40 24.53
N ARG A 43 -7.53 57.20 24.61
CA ARG A 43 -8.71 57.32 23.74
C ARG A 43 -8.78 56.37 22.54
N SER A 44 -9.80 55.51 22.59
CA SER A 44 -10.36 54.75 21.48
C SER A 44 -10.57 55.62 20.23
N PRO A 45 -9.81 55.40 19.14
CA PRO A 45 -10.24 55.78 17.81
C PRO A 45 -11.32 54.77 17.41
N ARG A 46 -12.48 55.27 17.01
CA ARG A 46 -13.61 54.52 16.47
C ARG A 46 -13.12 53.65 15.30
N ALA A 47 -12.70 52.43 15.60
CA ALA A 47 -12.24 51.45 14.62
C ALA A 47 -13.49 50.94 13.91
N THR A 48 -13.73 51.49 12.73
CA THR A 48 -14.60 50.91 11.71
C THR A 48 -14.26 49.42 11.61
N VAL A 49 -15.29 48.59 11.77
CA VAL A 49 -15.27 47.15 11.54
C VAL A 49 -14.82 46.89 10.11
N ILE A 50 -13.52 46.89 9.89
CA ILE A 50 -12.93 46.03 8.89
C ILE A 50 -12.45 44.88 9.73
N ALA A 51 -13.30 43.87 9.83
CA ALA A 51 -12.87 42.53 10.17
C ALA A 51 -11.50 42.36 9.52
N ALA A 52 -10.46 42.17 10.33
CA ALA A 52 -9.19 41.71 9.81
C ALA A 52 -9.52 40.35 9.22
N ILE A 53 -9.95 40.39 7.95
CA ILE A 53 -10.23 39.23 7.13
C ILE A 53 -8.93 38.48 7.27
N SER A 54 -9.01 37.30 7.87
CA SER A 54 -8.00 36.26 7.82
C SER A 54 -7.83 35.84 6.35
N ARG A 55 -7.53 36.79 5.48
CA ARG A 55 -7.00 36.64 4.13
C ARG A 55 -5.56 36.26 4.39
N SER A 56 -5.40 35.04 4.89
CA SER A 56 -4.16 34.30 4.83
C SER A 56 -3.77 34.35 3.36
N LEU A 57 -2.91 35.29 3.00
CA LEU A 57 -2.49 35.55 1.62
C LEU A 57 -1.62 34.36 1.25
N LEU A 58 -2.26 33.27 0.82
CA LEU A 58 -1.57 32.17 0.15
C LEU A 58 -0.85 32.78 -1.03
N THR A 59 0.47 32.96 -0.89
CA THR A 59 1.30 33.51 -1.95
C THR A 59 1.22 32.58 -3.16
N GLN A 60 1.41 33.12 -4.37
CA GLN A 60 1.45 32.32 -5.60
C GLN A 60 2.43 31.15 -5.48
N ALA A 61 3.56 31.36 -4.79
CA ALA A 61 4.53 30.31 -4.48
C ALA A 61 3.94 29.21 -3.59
N SER A 62 3.18 29.56 -2.56
CA SER A 62 2.48 28.59 -1.71
C SER A 62 1.44 27.78 -2.49
N LEU A 63 0.67 28.41 -3.39
CA LEU A 63 -0.28 27.71 -4.25
C LEU A 63 0.40 26.72 -5.20
N LEU A 64 1.52 27.11 -5.81
CA LEU A 64 2.31 26.24 -6.67
C LEU A 64 2.85 25.02 -5.88
N TRP A 65 3.35 25.25 -4.66
CA TRP A 65 3.82 24.20 -3.78
C TRP A 65 2.72 23.20 -3.39
N MET A 66 1.53 23.70 -3.04
CA MET A 66 0.38 22.82 -2.77
C MET A 66 -0.01 22.00 -3.99
N GLY A 67 0.03 22.59 -5.19
CA GLY A 67 -0.24 21.87 -6.45
C GLY A 67 0.77 20.76 -6.73
N GLN A 68 2.07 21.00 -6.48
CA GLN A 68 3.11 19.97 -6.61
C GLN A 68 2.93 18.85 -5.58
N LEU A 69 2.56 19.20 -4.35
CA LEU A 69 2.31 18.22 -3.29
C LEU A 69 1.10 17.32 -3.64
N ALA A 70 0.01 17.91 -4.13
CA ALA A 70 -1.16 17.17 -4.61
C ALA A 70 -0.79 16.23 -5.76
N LEU A 71 -0.08 16.72 -6.78
CA LEU A 71 0.38 15.89 -7.90
C LEU A 71 1.31 14.76 -7.45
N SER A 72 2.18 15.01 -6.47
CA SER A 72 3.05 13.97 -5.91
C SER A 72 2.26 12.90 -5.16
N ALA A 73 1.26 13.30 -4.37
CA ALA A 73 0.39 12.37 -3.67
C ALA A 73 -0.39 11.50 -4.65
N ASP A 74 -0.95 12.09 -5.71
CA ASP A 74 -1.68 11.37 -6.75
C ASP A 74 -0.79 10.36 -7.49
N ARG A 75 0.45 10.76 -7.82
CA ARG A 75 1.43 9.85 -8.43
C ARG A 75 1.81 8.70 -7.50
N GLN A 76 1.95 8.97 -6.20
CA GLN A 76 2.25 7.93 -5.22
C GLN A 76 1.07 6.96 -5.07
N ALA A 77 -0.16 7.47 -5.03
CA ALA A 77 -1.37 6.64 -5.00
C ALA A 77 -1.44 5.73 -6.23
N ALA A 78 -1.30 6.28 -7.44
CA ALA A 78 -1.29 5.50 -8.68
C ALA A 78 -0.15 4.47 -8.72
N SER A 79 1.03 4.82 -8.23
CA SER A 79 2.15 3.88 -8.14
C SER A 79 1.85 2.71 -7.19
N LEU A 80 1.20 2.97 -6.05
CA LEU A 80 0.82 1.93 -5.09
C LEU A 80 -0.29 1.02 -5.63
N GLU A 81 -1.27 1.60 -6.33
CA GLU A 81 -2.34 0.84 -7.01
C GLU A 81 -1.77 -0.19 -8.00
N VAL A 82 -0.65 0.13 -8.66
CA VAL A 82 0.03 -0.81 -9.57
C VAL A 82 0.97 -1.75 -8.81
N SER A 83 1.74 -1.26 -7.83
CA SER A 83 2.77 -2.08 -7.19
C SER A 83 2.20 -3.10 -6.20
N VAL A 84 1.15 -2.75 -5.45
CA VAL A 84 0.60 -3.62 -4.40
C VAL A 84 0.07 -4.95 -4.96
N PRO A 85 -0.76 -4.97 -6.02
CA PRO A 85 -1.19 -6.23 -6.63
C PRO A 85 -0.02 -7.07 -7.13
N SER A 86 0.99 -6.44 -7.74
CA SER A 86 2.18 -7.13 -8.24
C SER A 86 2.99 -7.76 -7.10
N MET A 87 3.20 -7.05 -5.99
CA MET A 87 3.91 -7.58 -4.83
C MET A 87 3.17 -8.79 -4.23
N ILE A 88 1.85 -8.72 -4.15
CA ILE A 88 1.03 -9.81 -3.61
C ILE A 88 1.06 -11.03 -4.53
N GLN A 89 0.96 -10.84 -5.84
CA GLN A 89 1.07 -11.92 -6.82
C GLN A 89 2.42 -12.62 -6.74
N ASN A 90 3.52 -11.85 -6.65
CA ASN A 90 4.86 -12.41 -6.52
C ASN A 90 5.03 -13.20 -5.21
N ALA A 91 4.62 -12.62 -4.07
CA ALA A 91 4.70 -13.30 -2.78
C ALA A 91 3.87 -14.60 -2.75
N LEU A 92 2.70 -14.59 -3.40
CA LEU A 92 1.86 -15.78 -3.54
C LEU A 92 2.54 -16.84 -4.41
N ALA A 93 3.13 -16.45 -5.55
CA ALA A 93 3.86 -17.36 -6.42
C ALA A 93 5.07 -17.99 -5.71
N ASP A 94 5.81 -17.21 -4.92
CA ASP A 94 6.95 -17.66 -4.12
C ASP A 94 6.53 -18.67 -3.04
N ALA A 95 5.32 -18.53 -2.47
CA ALA A 95 4.79 -19.46 -1.47
C ALA A 95 4.20 -20.74 -2.11
N VAL A 96 3.48 -20.61 -3.22
CA VAL A 96 2.76 -21.71 -3.88
C VAL A 96 3.72 -22.61 -4.67
N THR A 97 4.84 -22.10 -5.18
CA THR A 97 5.80 -22.90 -5.97
C THR A 97 6.42 -24.03 -5.15
N PRO A 98 7.03 -23.79 -3.96
CA PRO A 98 7.55 -24.86 -3.11
C PRO A 98 6.47 -25.85 -2.66
N LEU A 99 5.25 -25.37 -2.40
CA LEU A 99 4.14 -26.23 -1.99
C LEU A 99 3.77 -27.24 -3.09
N ASN A 100 3.70 -26.81 -4.35
CA ASN A 100 3.47 -27.72 -5.48
C ASN A 100 4.57 -28.78 -5.57
N THR A 101 5.84 -28.39 -5.44
CA THR A 101 6.97 -29.32 -5.46
C THR A 101 6.86 -30.39 -4.36
N ILE A 102 6.44 -30.01 -3.15
CA ILE A 102 6.23 -30.95 -2.04
C ILE A 102 5.08 -31.92 -2.37
N ILE A 103 3.99 -31.41 -2.92
CA ILE A 103 2.82 -32.23 -3.29
C ILE A 103 3.18 -33.24 -4.38
N ASP A 104 3.92 -32.82 -5.40
CA ASP A 104 4.38 -33.71 -6.47
C ASP A 104 5.32 -34.80 -5.93
N ALA A 105 6.22 -34.42 -5.02
CA ALA A 105 7.10 -35.39 -4.35
C ALA A 105 6.30 -36.38 -3.49
N LEU A 106 5.26 -35.93 -2.77
CA LEU A 106 4.38 -36.79 -2.00
C LEU A 106 3.57 -37.73 -2.91
N ALA A 107 3.04 -37.23 -4.02
CA ALA A 107 2.33 -38.03 -5.02
C ALA A 107 3.24 -39.13 -5.61
N ALA A 108 4.49 -38.80 -5.94
CA ALA A 108 5.47 -39.78 -6.41
C ALA A 108 5.78 -40.85 -5.35
N ARG A 109 5.92 -40.46 -4.07
CA ARG A 109 6.12 -41.40 -2.97
C ARG A 109 4.92 -42.33 -2.76
N ILE A 110 3.70 -41.81 -2.87
CA ILE A 110 2.48 -42.63 -2.84
C ILE A 110 2.51 -43.67 -3.97
N ALA A 111 2.81 -43.25 -5.20
CA ALA A 111 2.83 -44.17 -6.34
C ALA A 111 3.84 -45.32 -6.13
N VAL A 112 5.00 -45.03 -5.54
CA VAL A 112 5.99 -46.06 -5.18
C VAL A 112 5.47 -46.98 -4.07
N CYS A 113 4.78 -46.44 -3.05
CA CYS A 113 4.17 -47.25 -1.99
C CYS A 113 3.05 -48.16 -2.53
N GLU A 114 2.15 -47.63 -3.37
CA GLU A 114 1.08 -48.40 -4.02
C GLU A 114 1.65 -49.56 -4.84
N HIS A 115 2.74 -49.31 -5.58
CA HIS A 115 3.42 -50.33 -6.37
C HIS A 115 4.01 -51.46 -5.50
N ASN A 116 4.63 -51.12 -4.36
CA ASN A 116 5.37 -52.08 -3.55
C ASN A 116 4.50 -52.84 -2.55
N GLN A 117 3.46 -52.20 -2.01
CA GLN A 117 2.64 -52.76 -0.91
C GLN A 117 1.19 -53.01 -1.32
N GLY A 118 0.80 -52.62 -2.54
CA GLY A 118 -0.58 -52.59 -2.98
C GLY A 118 -1.34 -51.34 -2.46
N ALA A 119 -2.58 -51.20 -2.90
CA ALA A 119 -3.45 -50.12 -2.46
C ALA A 119 -4.02 -50.43 -1.07
N THR A 120 -3.42 -49.86 -0.03
CA THR A 120 -3.98 -49.90 1.33
C THR A 120 -4.99 -48.76 1.53
N GLU A 121 -5.86 -48.89 2.53
CA GLU A 121 -6.84 -47.85 2.88
C GLU A 121 -6.15 -46.53 3.26
N GLU A 122 -5.01 -46.60 3.96
CA GLU A 122 -4.22 -45.43 4.33
C GLU A 122 -3.67 -44.68 3.11
N VAL A 123 -3.10 -45.41 2.16
CA VAL A 123 -2.53 -44.85 0.93
C VAL A 123 -3.63 -44.23 0.06
N THR A 124 -4.78 -44.89 -0.02
CA THR A 124 -5.96 -44.38 -0.74
C THR A 124 -6.46 -43.09 -0.09
N THR A 125 -6.57 -43.07 1.24
CA THR A 125 -6.98 -41.88 2.00
C THR A 125 -6.01 -40.72 1.74
N PHE A 126 -4.70 -40.96 1.87
CA PHE A 126 -3.69 -39.92 1.68
C PHE A 126 -3.70 -39.38 0.24
N LYS A 127 -3.93 -40.23 -0.76
CA LYS A 127 -4.13 -39.83 -2.17
C LYS A 127 -5.33 -38.91 -2.36
N THR A 128 -6.45 -39.18 -1.70
CA THR A 128 -7.62 -38.27 -1.74
C THR A 128 -7.32 -36.91 -1.12
N PHE A 129 -6.54 -36.87 -0.04
CA PHE A 129 -6.10 -35.61 0.58
C PHE A 129 -5.21 -34.80 -0.34
N ILE A 130 -4.26 -35.44 -1.04
CA ILE A 130 -3.42 -34.77 -2.03
C ILE A 130 -4.25 -34.21 -3.18
N ALA A 131 -5.19 -34.99 -3.72
CA ALA A 131 -6.06 -34.52 -4.80
C ALA A 131 -6.92 -33.30 -4.37
N LYS A 132 -7.40 -33.30 -3.12
CA LYS A 132 -8.10 -32.14 -2.55
C LYS A 132 -7.19 -30.92 -2.46
N LEU A 133 -5.97 -31.09 -1.97
CA LEU A 133 -5.00 -30.00 -1.83
C LEU A 133 -4.60 -29.41 -3.20
N GLN A 134 -4.41 -30.25 -4.21
CA GLN A 134 -4.16 -29.79 -5.59
C GLN A 134 -5.30 -28.92 -6.10
N LYS A 135 -6.55 -29.35 -5.90
CA LYS A 135 -7.72 -28.57 -6.29
C LYS A 135 -7.78 -27.22 -5.58
N ASP A 136 -7.45 -27.18 -4.30
CA ASP A 136 -7.45 -25.93 -3.53
C ASP A 136 -6.36 -24.96 -4.03
N ILE A 137 -5.18 -25.47 -4.41
CA ILE A 137 -4.11 -24.67 -5.01
C ILE A 137 -4.48 -24.18 -6.40
N ASP A 138 -5.10 -25.02 -7.23
CA ASP A 138 -5.57 -24.63 -8.55
C ASP A 138 -6.64 -23.54 -8.46
N HIS A 139 -7.54 -23.66 -7.48
CA HIS A 139 -8.51 -22.62 -7.18
C HIS A 139 -7.82 -21.30 -6.79
N GLN A 140 -6.80 -21.37 -5.93
CA GLN A 140 -6.01 -20.20 -5.52
C GLN A 140 -5.29 -19.54 -6.71
N LYS A 141 -4.71 -20.33 -7.63
CA LYS A 141 -4.09 -19.82 -8.87
C LYS A 141 -5.08 -19.20 -9.84
N SER A 142 -6.29 -19.75 -9.90
CA SER A 142 -7.37 -19.27 -10.78
C SER A 142 -8.10 -18.05 -10.22
N THR A 143 -7.94 -17.75 -8.93
CA THR A 143 -8.54 -16.57 -8.31
C THR A 143 -7.79 -15.35 -8.80
N ASP A 144 -8.45 -14.58 -9.68
CA ASP A 144 -7.92 -13.30 -10.12
C ASP A 144 -7.75 -12.38 -8.91
N VAL A 145 -6.49 -12.09 -8.57
CA VAL A 145 -6.13 -11.18 -7.48
C VAL A 145 -6.73 -9.79 -7.71
N SER A 146 -7.01 -9.40 -8.96
CA SER A 146 -7.69 -8.13 -9.28
C SER A 146 -9.10 -8.06 -8.71
N MET A 147 -9.79 -9.20 -8.61
CA MET A 147 -11.15 -9.28 -8.08
C MET A 147 -11.20 -9.01 -6.56
N VAL A 148 -10.11 -9.30 -5.85
CA VAL A 148 -9.97 -9.06 -4.40
C VAL A 148 -9.72 -7.59 -4.10
N PHE A 149 -9.01 -6.89 -4.99
CA PHE A 149 -8.72 -5.47 -4.79
C PHE A 149 -9.84 -4.53 -5.21
N GLY A 150 -10.91 -5.06 -5.81
CA GLY A 150 -12.04 -4.27 -6.28
C GLY A 150 -11.55 -3.21 -7.26
N THR A 151 -11.66 -3.46 -8.56
CA THR A 151 -11.79 -2.35 -9.49
C THR A 151 -13.01 -1.55 -9.04
N VAL A 152 -12.79 -0.52 -8.22
CA VAL A 152 -13.76 0.56 -8.03
C VAL A 152 -13.84 1.19 -9.40
N GLU A 153 -14.83 0.74 -10.17
CA GLU A 153 -15.26 1.41 -11.37
C GLU A 153 -15.69 2.80 -10.89
N ILE A 154 -14.78 3.78 -10.93
CA ILE A 154 -15.13 5.17 -10.68
C ILE A 154 -16.08 5.50 -11.84
N PRO A 155 -17.39 5.69 -11.58
CA PRO A 155 -18.32 5.99 -12.65
C PRO A 155 -17.81 7.26 -13.31
N ASN A 156 -17.59 7.17 -14.62
CA ASN A 156 -17.07 8.25 -15.44
C ASN A 156 -17.97 9.47 -15.22
N LEU A 157 -17.50 10.45 -14.43
CA LEU A 157 -18.27 11.66 -14.16
C LEU A 157 -18.45 12.37 -15.51
N PRO A 158 -19.68 12.74 -15.89
CA PRO A 158 -19.92 13.40 -17.17
C PRO A 158 -19.04 14.64 -17.24
N GLU A 159 -18.18 14.68 -18.26
CA GLU A 159 -17.26 15.76 -18.55
C GLU A 159 -18.07 17.06 -18.61
N MET A 160 -17.91 17.91 -17.59
CA MET A 160 -18.64 19.16 -17.49
C MET A 160 -18.19 20.06 -18.66
N PRO A 161 -19.08 20.47 -19.57
CA PRO A 161 -18.69 21.30 -20.71
C PRO A 161 -18.21 22.65 -20.20
N TRP A 162 -16.90 22.87 -20.24
CA TRP A 162 -16.33 24.19 -20.00
C TRP A 162 -16.82 25.10 -21.13
N ALA A 163 -17.72 26.02 -20.78
CA ALA A 163 -18.21 27.03 -21.71
C ALA A 163 -17.04 27.91 -22.13
N THR A 164 -16.44 27.61 -23.29
CA THR A 164 -15.56 28.54 -24.00
C THR A 164 -16.43 29.66 -24.54
N THR A 165 -16.54 30.75 -23.80
CA THR A 165 -17.20 31.98 -24.28
C THR A 165 -16.33 32.61 -25.37
N ARG A 166 -16.41 32.08 -26.59
CA ARG A 166 -15.83 32.70 -27.79
C ARG A 166 -16.83 33.70 -28.34
N HIS A 167 -16.80 34.93 -27.83
CA HIS A 167 -17.54 36.03 -28.43
C HIS A 167 -16.63 36.77 -29.42
N GLY A 168 -16.99 36.65 -30.70
CA GLY A 168 -16.22 37.14 -31.84
C GLY A 168 -16.29 38.64 -32.01
N ASP A 169 -15.12 39.24 -32.15
CA ASP A 169 -14.93 40.54 -32.77
C ASP A 169 -14.64 40.34 -34.27
N ARG A 170 -14.95 41.36 -35.07
CA ARG A 170 -14.67 41.55 -36.51
C ARG A 170 -15.85 41.43 -37.48
N ALA A 171 -16.54 42.57 -37.66
CA ALA A 171 -17.22 42.90 -38.91
C ALA A 171 -16.31 43.83 -39.73
N GLU A 172 -15.89 43.39 -40.92
CA GLU A 172 -15.25 44.24 -41.93
C GLU A 172 -16.12 44.32 -43.20
N GLN A 173 -16.27 45.58 -43.63
CA GLN A 173 -16.35 46.12 -44.99
C GLN A 173 -17.49 45.71 -45.93
N THR A 174 -18.28 46.73 -46.29
CA THR A 174 -18.90 46.84 -47.62
C THR A 174 -18.43 48.13 -48.29
N THR A 175 -17.75 47.97 -49.42
CA THR A 175 -17.36 49.02 -50.38
C THR A 175 -18.58 49.35 -51.25
N ASN A 176 -18.70 50.60 -51.70
CA ASN A 176 -19.72 51.05 -52.67
C ASN A 176 -19.02 51.85 -53.80
N PRO A 177 -19.68 52.06 -54.95
CA PRO A 177 -19.16 51.82 -56.31
C PRO A 177 -18.25 52.90 -56.90
#